data_AF-A0A920GU71-F1
#
_entry.id   AF-A0A920GU71-F1
#
_cell.length_a   1.000
_cell.length_b   1.000
_cell.length_c   1.000
_cell.angle_alpha   90.00
_cell.angle_beta   90.00
_cell.angle_gamma   90.00
#
_symmetry.space_group_name_H-M   'P 1'
#
loop_
_entity.id
_entity.type
_entity.pdbx_description
1 polymer ?
#
loop_
_entity_poly.entity_id
_entity_poly.type
_entity_poly.pdbx_seq_one_letter_code
_entity_poly.pdbx_strand_id
1 'polypeptide(L)' 'MSDLICVYTDGACRGNPGPGGWGALIVLDEEEITLFGGENNTTNNRMEMTAAIEALSYFPKVLR' A
#
# COMPACT_ATOMS: atom_id res chain seq x y z
N MET A 1 18.28 2.18 17.21
CA MET A 1 17.32 1.26 16.56
C MET A 1 17.62 1.26 15.08
N SER A 2 17.36 0.16 14.37
CA SER A 2 17.54 0.14 12.91
C SER A 2 16.62 1.19 12.29
N ASP A 3 17.16 2.13 11.51
CA ASP A 3 16.40 3.15 10.77
C ASP A 3 15.56 2.55 9.62
N LEU A 4 15.16 1.29 9.75
CA LEU A 4 14.41 0.53 8.75
C LEU A 4 12.93 0.57 9.09
N ILE A 5 12.15 1.15 8.18
CA ILE A 5 10.70 1.12 8.20
C ILE A 5 10.26 -0.14 7.47
N CYS A 6 9.45 -0.98 8.13
CA CYS A 6 8.88 -2.17 7.51
C CYS A 6 7.49 -1.86 6.98
N VAL A 7 7.24 -2.24 5.73
CA VAL A 7 5.96 -2.03 5.06
C VAL A 7 5.55 -3.34 4.39
N TYR A 8 4.32 -3.78 4.65
CA TYR A 8 3.67 -4.89 3.96
C TYR A 8 2.59 -4.34 3.04
N THR A 9 2.54 -4.82 1.81
CA THR A 9 1.61 -4.33 0.79
C THR A 9 0.93 -5.49 0.10
N ASP A 10 -0.36 -5.35 -0.19
CA ASP A 10 -1.11 -6.31 -0.99
C ASP A 10 -2.16 -5.60 -1.85
N GLY A 11 -2.55 -6.24 -2.95
CA GLY A 11 -3.57 -5.75 -3.86
C GLY A 11 -4.24 -6.89 -4.61
N ALA A 12 -5.56 -6.81 -4.73
CA ALA A 12 -6.34 -7.87 -5.36
C ALA A 12 -7.57 -7.33 -6.08
N CYS A 13 -7.97 -8.04 -7.13
CA CYS A 13 -9.18 -7.75 -7.90
C CYS A 13 -10.07 -8.98 -8.05
N ARG A 14 -11.39 -8.75 -8.07
CA ARG A 14 -12.39 -9.72 -8.54
C ARG A 14 -12.62 -9.51 -10.03
N GLY A 15 -11.82 -10.21 -10.85
CA GLY A 15 -11.75 -10.02 -12.30
C GLY A 15 -10.55 -9.15 -12.71
N ASN A 16 -10.17 -9.18 -13.99
CA ASN A 16 -8.98 -8.47 -14.48
C ASN A 16 -9.20 -7.91 -15.91
N PRO A 17 -9.95 -6.80 -16.08
CA PRO A 17 -10.32 -5.84 -15.04
C PRO A 17 -11.59 -6.19 -14.24
N GLY A 18 -11.74 -5.58 -13.07
CA GLY A 18 -12.92 -5.69 -12.21
C GLY A 18 -12.79 -4.86 -10.92
N PRO A 19 -13.73 -4.97 -9.98
CA PRO A 19 -13.63 -4.33 -8.67
C PRO A 19 -12.39 -4.83 -7.93
N GLY A 20 -11.56 -3.91 -7.46
CA GLY A 20 -10.31 -4.22 -6.78
C GLY A 20 -10.06 -3.35 -5.56
N GLY A 21 -9.24 -3.86 -4.65
CA GLY A 21 -8.80 -3.17 -3.46
C GLY A 21 -7.31 -3.36 -3.23
N TRP A 22 -6.74 -2.44 -2.47
CA TRP A 22 -5.34 -2.45 -2.07
C TRP A 22 -5.23 -2.13 -0.59
N GLY A 23 -4.16 -2.61 0.05
CA GLY A 23 -3.87 -2.37 1.45
C GLY A 23 -2.37 -2.30 1.72
N ALA A 24 -1.97 -1.46 2.65
CA ALA A 24 -0.62 -1.39 3.17
C ALA A 24 -0.61 -1.31 4.70
N LEU A 25 0.27 -2.06 5.33
CA LEU A 25 0.56 -2.01 6.76
C LEU A 25 1.98 -1.47 6.95
N ILE A 26 2.09 -0.31 7.56
CA ILE A 26 3.36 0.33 7.93
C ILE A 26 3.59 0.03 9.42
N VAL A 27 4.78 -0.48 9.74
CA VAL A 27 5.20 -0.77 11.12
C VAL A 27 6.32 0.19 11.51
N LEU A 28 6.04 1.07 12.47
CA LEU A 28 6.98 2.03 13.05
C LEU A 28 7.15 1.71 14.53
N ASP A 29 8.27 1.06 14.89
CA ASP A 29 8.53 0.59 16.26
C ASP A 29 7.36 -0.25 16.82
N GLU A 30 6.54 0.31 17.71
CA GLU A 30 5.37 -0.33 18.33
C GLU A 30 4.03 0.16 17.74
N GLU A 31 4.07 1.05 16.75
CA GLU A 31 2.89 1.58 16.08
C GLU A 31 2.65 0.92 14.72
N GLU A 32 1.38 0.57 14.48
CA GLU A 32 0.90 0.03 13.21
C GLU A 32 -0.03 1.04 12.54
N ILE A 33 0.26 1.38 11.28
CA ILE A 33 -0.54 2.28 10.46
C ILE A 33 -1.04 1.51 9.24
N THR A 34 -2.36 1.45 9.08
CA THR A 34 -3.00 0.76 7.95
C THR A 34 -3.57 1.77 6.95
N LEU A 35 -3.19 1.62 5.69
CA LEU A 35 -3.73 2.36 4.55
C LEU A 35 -4.49 1.40 3.65
N PHE A 36 -5.61 1.82 3.08
CA PHE A 36 -6.38 0.98 2.17
C PHE A 36 -7.29 1.82 1.27
N GLY A 37 -7.67 1.23 0.15
CA GLY A 37 -8.60 1.83 -0.80
C GLY A 37 -9.03 0.83 -1.86
N GLY A 38 -9.79 1.30 -2.85
CA GLY A 38 -10.23 0.44 -3.94
C GLY A 38 -10.87 1.20 -5.09
N GLU A 39 -10.95 0.53 -6.24
CA GLU A 39 -11.51 1.05 -7.48
C GLU A 39 -12.49 0.02 -8.08
N ASN A 40 -13.64 0.48 -8.59
CA ASN A 40 -14.66 -0.41 -9.17
C ASN A 40 -14.21 -1.10 -10.47
N ASN A 41 -13.21 -0.55 -11.17
CA ASN A 41 -12.73 -1.07 -12.45
C ASN A 41 -11.21 -0.89 -12.58
N THR A 42 -10.46 -1.86 -12.08
CA THR A 42 -9.00 -1.86 -12.04
C THR A 42 -8.44 -3.26 -12.32
N THR A 43 -7.13 -3.44 -12.25
CA THR A 43 -6.43 -4.72 -12.46
C THR A 43 -5.65 -5.14 -11.22
N ASN A 44 -5.35 -6.43 -11.08
CA ASN A 44 -4.58 -6.96 -9.94
C ASN A 44 -3.27 -6.18 -9.77
N ASN A 45 -2.50 -6.07 -10.86
CA ASN A 45 -1.22 -5.38 -10.87
C ASN A 45 -1.35 -3.89 -10.50
N ARG A 46 -2.43 -3.22 -10.91
CA ARG A 46 -2.66 -1.82 -10.50
C ARG A 46 -2.84 -1.72 -8.99
N MET A 47 -3.61 -2.62 -8.37
CA MET A 47 -3.83 -2.60 -6.92
C MET A 47 -2.56 -2.92 -6.13
N GLU A 48 -1.78 -3.93 -6.57
CA GLU A 48 -0.50 -4.27 -5.95
C GLU A 48 0.47 -3.07 -5.98
N MET A 49 0.57 -2.39 -7.13
CA MET A 49 1.41 -1.19 -7.26
C MET A 49 0.86 0.01 -6.48
N THR A 50 -0.46 0.23 -6.47
CA THR A 50 -1.08 1.31 -5.71
C THR A 50 -0.78 1.17 -4.21
N ALA A 51 -0.86 -0.04 -3.65
CA ALA A 51 -0.50 -0.26 -2.24
C ALA A 51 0.92 0.22 -1.92
N ALA A 52 1.90 -0.13 -2.76
CA ALA A 52 3.29 0.30 -2.58
C ALA A 52 3.47 1.81 -2.74
N ILE A 53 2.82 2.42 -3.73
CA ILE A 53 2.89 3.87 -3.98
C ILE A 53 2.29 4.65 -2.82
N GLU A 54 1.13 4.24 -2.32
CA GLU A 54 0.43 4.91 -1.22
C GLU A 54 1.22 4.78 0.09
N ALA A 55 1.81 3.62 0.35
CA ALA A 55 2.68 3.43 1.51
C ALA A 55 3.93 4.33 1.46
N LEU A 56 4.58 4.45 0.29
CA LEU A 56 5.72 5.36 0.12
C LEU A 56 5.31 6.84 0.22
N SER A 57 4.12 7.18 -0.28
CA SER A 57 3.59 8.55 -0.29
C SER A 57 3.15 9.03 1.08
N TYR A 58 2.89 8.11 2.02
CA TYR A 58 2.61 8.43 3.42
C TYR A 58 3.77 9.18 4.09
N PHE A 59 5.01 8.86 3.71
CA PHE A 59 6.17 9.51 4.27
C PHE A 59 6.41 10.87 3.61
N PRO A 60 6.70 11.94 4.38
CA PRO A 60 7.06 13.23 3.83
C PRO A 60 8.20 13.09 2.82
N LYS A 61 8.21 13.95 1.79
CA LYS A 61 9.32 14.07 0.82
C LYS A 61 10.57 14.65 1.48
N VAL A 62 11.15 13.96 2.44
CA VAL A 62 12.44 14.24 3.05
C VAL A 62 13.17 12.93 3.23
N LEU A 63 13.45 12.26 2.12
CA LEU A 63 14.61 11.37 2.00
C LEU A 63 15.65 12.16 1.19
N ARG A 64 16.51 12.88 1.90
CA ARG A 64 17.80 13.34 1.39
C ARG A 64 18.89 12.47 2.00
#